data_AF-A0A8J7N796-F1
#
_entry.id   AF-A0A8J7N796-F1
#
_cell.length_a   1.000
_cell.length_b   1.000
_cell.length_c   1.000
_cell.angle_alpha   90.00
_cell.angle_beta   90.00
_cell.angle_gamma   90.00
#
_symmetry.space_group_name_H-M   'P 1'
#
loop_
_entity.id
_entity.type
_entity.pdbx_description
1 polymer ?
#
loop_
_entity_poly.entity_id
_entity_poly.type
_entity_poly.pdbx_seq_one_letter_code
_entity_poly.pdbx_strand_id
1 'polypeptide(L)' 'MTYHPKSEFLHVMRERGYMADCTDLQGLDAALMAGAVPAYIGYDATAASLHVGHLLNIMMLRWLQKTGHKPITLMGGG' A
#
# COMPACT_ATOMS: atom_id res chain seq x y z
N MET A 1 7.07 -7.62 -19.05
CA MET A 1 5.62 -7.62 -18.76
C MET A 1 5.16 -6.17 -18.71
N THR A 2 4.33 -5.74 -19.66
CA THR A 2 4.08 -4.32 -20.00
C THR A 2 2.71 -3.83 -19.52
N TYR A 3 2.29 -4.21 -18.31
CA TYR A 3 1.06 -3.65 -17.76
C TYR A 3 1.31 -2.22 -17.24
N HIS A 4 0.46 -1.28 -17.66
CA HIS A 4 0.51 0.12 -17.25
C HIS A 4 -0.69 0.37 -16.32
N PRO A 5 -0.45 0.66 -15.02
CA PRO A 5 -1.53 0.91 -14.09
C PRO A 5 -2.28 2.21 -14.44
N LYS A 6 -3.60 2.17 -14.30
CA LYS A 6 -4.51 3.30 -14.55
C LYS A 6 -4.83 4.06 -13.26
N SER A 7 -4.84 3.39 -12.13
CA SER A 7 -5.07 3.99 -10.82
C SER A 7 -3.88 4.86 -10.40
N GLU A 8 -4.20 6.02 -9.82
CA GLU A 8 -3.20 6.97 -9.33
C GLU A 8 -2.30 6.32 -8.26
N PHE A 9 -2.88 5.49 -7.39
CA PHE A 9 -2.13 4.77 -6.36
C PHE A 9 -1.03 3.89 -6.96
N LEU A 10 -1.39 2.99 -7.89
CA LEU A 10 -0.41 2.08 -8.49
C LEU A 10 0.61 2.82 -9.36
N HIS A 11 0.22 3.93 -9.97
CA HIS A 11 1.16 4.79 -10.68
C HIS A 11 2.25 5.32 -9.73
N VAL A 12 1.84 5.89 -8.59
CA VAL A 12 2.76 6.41 -7.57
C VAL A 12 3.63 5.29 -6.97
N MET A 13 3.06 4.11 -6.69
CA MET A 13 3.82 2.98 -6.16
C MET A 13 4.92 2.52 -7.13
N ARG A 14 4.63 2.55 -8.44
CA ARG A 14 5.59 2.18 -9.48
C ARG A 14 6.65 3.24 -9.70
N GLU A 15 6.27 4.52 -9.78
CA GLU A 15 7.19 5.63 -9.99
C GLU A 15 8.18 5.79 -8.83
N ARG A 16 7.72 5.57 -7.60
CA ARG A 16 8.56 5.65 -6.39
C ARG A 16 9.36 4.39 -6.10
N GLY A 17 9.12 3.29 -6.83
CA GLY A 17 9.75 2.00 -6.57
C GLY A 17 9.35 1.36 -5.24
N TYR A 18 8.10 1.57 -4.79
CA TYR A 18 7.59 0.98 -3.54
C TYR A 18 6.98 -0.41 -3.74
N MET A 19 6.75 -0.83 -4.98
CA MET A 19 6.18 -2.14 -5.32
C MET A 19 7.28 -3.10 -5.75
N ALA A 20 7.45 -4.19 -4.99
CA ALA A 20 8.30 -5.31 -5.39
C ALA A 20 7.50 -6.34 -6.20
N ASP A 21 6.47 -6.94 -5.57
CA ASP A 21 5.63 -7.98 -6.16
C ASP A 21 4.14 -7.67 -5.99
N CYS A 22 3.32 -8.20 -6.89
CA CYS A 22 1.86 -8.07 -6.83
C CYS A 22 1.20 -9.36 -7.34
N THR A 23 0.28 -9.92 -6.55
CA THR A 23 -0.40 -11.19 -6.87
C THR A 23 -1.29 -11.09 -8.11
N ASP A 24 -2.10 -10.03 -8.19
CA ASP A 24 -2.93 -9.73 -9.36
C ASP A 24 -2.97 -8.21 -9.58
N LEU A 25 -2.06 -7.74 -10.42
CA LEU A 25 -1.91 -6.31 -10.70
C LEU A 25 -3.12 -5.74 -11.46
N GLN A 26 -3.77 -6.55 -12.29
CA GLN A 26 -4.88 -6.10 -13.13
C GLN A 26 -6.17 -6.01 -12.32
N GLY A 27 -6.45 -7.02 -11.49
CA GLY A 27 -7.57 -7.01 -10.56
C GLY A 27 -7.45 -5.91 -9.52
N LEU A 28 -6.24 -5.68 -8.99
CA LEU A 28 -5.99 -4.58 -8.05
C LEU A 28 -6.24 -3.21 -8.70
N ASP A 29 -5.73 -2.98 -9.90
CA ASP A 29 -5.95 -1.71 -10.62
C ASP A 29 -7.44 -1.47 -10.90
N ALA A 30 -8.16 -2.51 -11.32
CA ALA A 30 -9.62 -2.44 -11.52
C ALA A 30 -10.36 -2.10 -10.21
N ALA A 31 -9.99 -2.72 -9.09
CA ALA A 31 -10.60 -2.44 -7.79
C ALA A 31 -10.35 -1.01 -7.32
N LEU A 32 -9.11 -0.51 -7.47
CA LEU A 32 -8.74 0.86 -7.12
C LEU A 32 -9.45 1.89 -8.00
N MET A 33 -9.73 1.56 -9.26
CA MET A 33 -10.53 2.40 -10.16
C MET A 33 -12.03 2.35 -9.86
N ALA A 34 -12.54 1.23 -9.34
CA ALA A 34 -13.96 1.08 -9.02
C ALA A 34 -14.42 1.93 -7.83
N GLY A 35 -13.49 2.29 -6.93
CA GLY A 35 -13.79 3.20 -5.82
C GLY A 35 -12.78 3.15 -4.68
N ALA A 36 -13.17 3.68 -3.52
CA ALA A 36 -12.32 3.72 -2.35
C ALA A 36 -12.15 2.32 -1.72
N VAL A 37 -10.98 1.72 -1.91
CA VAL A 37 -10.61 0.42 -1.35
C VAL A 37 -10.01 0.58 0.07
N PRO A 38 -10.43 -0.20 1.07
CA PRO A 38 -9.70 -0.31 2.32
C PRO A 38 -8.50 -1.25 2.18
N ALA A 39 -7.34 -0.85 2.68
CA ALA A 39 -6.17 -1.74 2.79
C ALA A 39 -5.44 -1.55 4.10
N TYR A 40 -4.73 -2.57 4.54
CA TYR A 40 -4.05 -2.58 5.83
C TYR A 40 -2.58 -2.97 5.71
N ILE A 41 -1.77 -2.50 6.66
CA ILE A 41 -0.45 -3.07 6.95
C ILE A 41 -0.39 -3.39 8.44
N GLY A 42 0.05 -4.62 8.73
CA GLY A 42 0.30 -5.10 10.09
C GLY A 42 1.70 -4.74 10.58
N TYR A 43 1.80 -4.35 11.85
CA TYR A 43 3.04 -4.16 12.58
C TYR A 43 2.99 -5.00 13.86
N ASP A 44 3.85 -6.00 13.97
CA ASP A 44 3.99 -6.78 15.20
C ASP A 44 4.86 -6.03 16.21
N ALA A 45 4.37 -5.89 17.44
CA ALA A 45 5.03 -5.13 18.50
C ALA A 45 6.21 -5.91 19.14
N THR A 46 7.15 -6.36 18.32
CA THR A 46 8.33 -7.15 18.76
C THR A 46 9.45 -6.30 19.37
N ALA A 47 9.36 -4.97 19.23
CA ALA A 47 10.30 -4.01 19.79
C ALA A 47 9.56 -2.78 20.36
N ALA A 48 10.24 -2.00 21.21
CA ALA A 48 9.68 -0.79 21.83
C ALA A 48 9.38 0.34 20.84
N SER A 49 9.90 0.27 19.61
CA SER A 49 9.73 1.31 18.60
C SER A 49 9.87 0.76 17.19
N LEU A 50 9.17 1.38 16.23
CA LEU A 50 9.42 1.17 14.81
C LEU A 50 10.74 1.84 14.40
N HIS A 51 11.52 1.16 13.57
CA HIS A 51 12.71 1.72 12.92
C HIS A 51 12.46 1.98 11.42
N VAL A 52 13.46 2.56 10.74
CA VAL A 52 13.41 2.96 9.31
C VAL A 52 12.96 1.85 8.34
N GLY A 53 13.12 0.58 8.71
CA GLY A 53 12.64 -0.55 7.90
C GLY A 53 11.12 -0.55 7.70
N HIS A 54 10.37 0.03 8.63
CA HIS A 54 8.92 0.16 8.56
C HIS A 54 8.46 1.40 7.78
N LEU A 55 9.37 2.34 7.50
CA LEU A 55 9.01 3.63 6.91
C LEU A 55 8.39 3.47 5.52
N LEU A 56 8.88 2.53 4.71
CA LEU A 56 8.33 2.28 3.37
C LEU A 56 6.84 1.91 3.44
N ASN A 57 6.50 0.99 4.33
CA ASN A 57 5.12 0.56 4.57
C ASN A 57 4.23 1.71 5.06
N ILE A 58 4.73 2.53 5.99
CA ILE A 58 4.03 3.72 6.48
C ILE A 58 3.76 4.69 5.31
N MET A 59 4.75 4.90 4.44
CA MET A 59 4.61 5.77 3.28
C MET A 59 3.61 5.22 2.25
N MET A 60 3.53 3.90 2.07
CA MET A 60 2.50 3.29 1.22
C MET A 60 1.09 3.58 1.73
N LEU A 61 0.83 3.41 3.04
CA LEU A 61 -0.47 3.76 3.64
C LEU A 61 -0.77 5.26 3.52
N ARG A 62 0.25 6.11 3.65
CA ARG A 62 0.10 7.56 3.44
C ARG A 62 -0.31 7.89 2.01
N TRP A 63 0.29 7.25 1.01
CA TRP A 63 -0.08 7.44 -0.39
C TRP A 63 -1.46 6.88 -0.69
N LEU A 64 -1.80 5.72 -0.12
CA LEU A 64 -3.12 5.13 -0.22
C LEU A 64 -4.20 6.12 0.25
N GLN A 65 -3.97 6.80 1.38
CA GLN A 65 -4.86 7.88 1.85
C GLN A 65 -4.94 9.04 0.88
N LYS A 66 -3.79 9.49 0.35
CA LYS A 66 -3.69 10.66 -0.54
C LYS A 66 -4.42 10.44 -1.86
N THR A 67 -4.46 9.21 -2.37
CA THR A 67 -5.18 8.85 -3.60
C THR A 67 -6.64 8.47 -3.33
N GLY A 68 -7.18 8.81 -2.16
CA GLY A 68 -8.62 8.68 -1.85
C GLY A 68 -9.06 7.31 -1.30
N HIS A 69 -8.13 6.43 -0.95
CA HIS A 69 -8.43 5.11 -0.39
C HIS A 69 -8.35 5.12 1.15
N LYS A 70 -8.71 4.01 1.80
CA LYS A 70 -8.85 3.93 3.26
C LYS A 70 -7.70 3.11 3.89
N PRO A 71 -6.65 3.75 4.43
CA PRO A 71 -5.57 3.04 5.10
C PRO A 71 -6.01 2.55 6.50
N ILE A 72 -5.57 1.35 6.85
CA ILE A 72 -5.75 0.76 8.18
C ILE A 72 -4.37 0.36 8.71
N THR A 73 -3.98 0.92 9.86
CA THR A 73 -2.77 0.48 10.57
C THR A 73 -3.20 -0.59 11.57
N LEU A 74 -2.75 -1.83 11.36
CA LEU A 74 -3.06 -2.94 12.25
C LEU A 74 -1.85 -3.19 13.16
N MET A 75 -2.07 -3.21 14.48
CA MET A 75 -1.03 -3.55 15.45
C MET A 75 -1.22 -5.00 15.90
N GLY A 76 -0.19 -5.83 15.73
CA GLY A 76 -0.13 -7.20 16.21
C GLY A 76 0.16 -7.22 17.71
N GLY A 77 -0.90 -7.35 18.51
CA GLY A 77 -0.83 -7.42 19.98
C GLY A 77 -0.71 -8.83 20.56
N GLY A 78 -1.10 -9.85 19.78
CA GLY A 78 -1.41 -11.18 20.34
C GLY A 78 -2.77 -11.20 21.05
#